data_AF-A0A9W6JD79-F1
#
_entry.id   AF-A0A9W6JD79-F1
#
_cell.length_a   1.000
_cell.length_b   1.000
_cell.length_c   1.000
_cell.angle_alpha   90.00
_cell.angle_beta   90.00
_cell.angle_gamma   90.00
#
_symmetry.space_group_name_H-M   'P 1'
#
loop_
_entity.id
_entity.type
_entity.pdbx_description
1 polymer ?
#
loop_
_entity_poly.entity_id
_entity_poly.type
_entity_poly.pdbx_seq_one_letter_code
_entity_poly.pdbx_strand_id
1 'polypeptide(L)'
;MEQRVIREVRPDGARETPFLEAVPDWFEHVPREVRFFQDWEESSASASRVFTHWALDIREYEHRGEREVCFIPRPLRVPNERLQISDGTSVHNLMDRIEASDREVGLPFGWFFLMIHGNWVDPDVGNAIAQGLKANRVRLPDCDAAVLLRWVGRTYGF
;
A
#
# COMPACT_ATOMS: atom_id res chain seq x y z
N MET A 1 -27.39 -2.06 -18.99
CA MET A 1 -26.56 -1.66 -17.84
C MET A 1 -27.54 -1.27 -16.75
N GLU A 2 -27.66 -2.06 -15.69
CA GLU A 2 -28.63 -1.79 -14.62
C GLU A 2 -28.19 -0.55 -13.83
N GLN A 3 -29.06 0.45 -13.71
CA GLN A 3 -28.84 1.61 -12.85
C GLN A 3 -28.90 1.16 -11.38
N ARG A 4 -27.74 1.02 -10.75
CA ARG A 4 -27.66 0.85 -9.29
C ARG A 4 -27.88 2.20 -8.61
N VAL A 5 -28.86 2.26 -7.71
CA VAL A 5 -29.18 3.42 -6.87
C VAL A 5 -28.96 3.07 -5.40
N ILE A 6 -28.32 3.97 -4.65
CA ILE A 6 -28.19 3.87 -3.19
C ILE A 6 -29.40 4.58 -2.59
N ARG A 7 -30.20 3.85 -1.81
CA ARG A 7 -31.37 4.39 -1.12
C ARG A 7 -31.05 4.61 0.35
N GLU A 8 -30.96 5.86 0.77
CA GLU A 8 -30.90 6.23 2.19
C GLU A 8 -32.32 6.48 2.71
N VAL A 9 -32.71 5.81 3.80
CA VAL A 9 -33.98 6.06 4.48
C VAL A 9 -33.72 6.97 5.67
N ARG A 10 -34.27 8.19 5.62
CA ARG A 10 -34.21 9.18 6.70
C ARG A 10 -35.62 9.44 7.24
N PRO A 11 -35.78 10.05 8.44
CA PRO A 11 -37.09 10.32 9.04
C PRO A 11 -38.00 11.22 8.18
N ASP A 12 -37.42 12.02 7.28
CA ASP A 12 -38.07 12.94 6.35
C ASP A 12 -38.35 12.34 4.95
N GLY A 13 -37.93 11.09 4.70
CA GLY A 13 -38.19 10.38 3.44
C GLY A 13 -37.02 9.53 2.97
N ALA A 14 -37.23 8.80 1.87
CA ALA A 14 -36.15 8.06 1.20
C ALA A 14 -35.50 8.94 0.13
N ARG A 15 -34.17 9.08 0.18
CA ARG A 15 -33.36 9.72 -0.86
C ARG A 15 -32.67 8.64 -1.67
N GLU A 16 -32.86 8.68 -2.98
CA GLU A 16 -32.13 7.83 -3.93
C GLU A 16 -30.99 8.63 -4.55
N THR A 17 -29.78 8.08 -4.51
CA THR A 17 -28.59 8.67 -5.13
C THR A 17 -28.03 7.67 -6.14
N PRO A 18 -27.81 8.05 -7.41
CA PRO A 18 -27.13 7.19 -8.38
C PRO A 18 -25.78 6.72 -7.83
N PHE A 19 -25.47 5.43 -7.99
CA PHE A 19 -24.27 4.83 -7.40
C PHE A 19 -22.98 5.57 -7.80
N LEU A 20 -22.84 5.97 -9.07
CA LEU A 20 -21.68 6.71 -9.55
C LEU A 20 -21.63 8.17 -9.07
N GLU A 21 -22.74 8.76 -8.62
CA GLU A 21 -22.70 10.06 -7.94
C GLU A 21 -22.21 9.92 -6.49
N ALA A 22 -22.55 8.80 -5.84
CA ALA A 22 -22.08 8.51 -4.49
C ALA A 22 -20.62 8.02 -4.46
N VAL A 23 -20.17 7.33 -5.52
CA VAL A 23 -18.82 6.76 -5.65
C VAL A 23 -18.26 7.12 -7.03
N PRO A 24 -17.89 8.40 -7.26
CA PRO A 24 -17.48 8.89 -8.58
C PRO A 24 -16.18 8.25 -9.08
N ASP A 25 -15.34 7.79 -8.17
CA ASP A 25 -14.07 7.11 -8.42
C ASP A 25 -14.20 5.58 -8.48
N TRP A 26 -15.42 5.04 -8.60
CA TRP A 26 -15.65 3.59 -8.60
C TRP A 26 -14.79 2.83 -9.62
N PHE A 27 -14.64 3.38 -10.84
CA PHE A 27 -13.82 2.76 -11.88
C PHE A 27 -12.31 2.91 -11.64
N GLU A 28 -11.92 3.81 -10.74
CA GLU A 28 -10.54 4.02 -10.27
C GLU A 28 -10.25 3.22 -8.99
N HIS A 29 -11.27 2.58 -8.41
CA HIS A 29 -11.12 1.71 -7.24
C HIS A 29 -10.53 0.37 -7.64
N VAL A 30 -9.20 0.26 -7.52
CA VAL A 30 -8.51 -1.02 -7.56
C VAL A 30 -8.56 -1.66 -6.15
N PRO A 31 -9.14 -2.86 -5.98
CA PRO A 31 -9.09 -3.58 -4.70
C PRO A 31 -7.64 -3.72 -4.22
N ARG A 32 -7.41 -3.62 -2.90
CA ARG A 32 -6.05 -3.65 -2.31
C ARG A 32 -5.23 -4.86 -2.75
N GLU A 33 -5.89 -5.99 -2.95
CA GLU A 33 -5.30 -7.25 -3.40
C GLU A 33 -4.73 -7.11 -4.81
N VAL A 34 -5.50 -6.53 -5.73
CA VAL A 34 -5.08 -6.29 -7.12
C VAL A 34 -3.97 -5.24 -7.14
N ARG A 35 -4.13 -4.18 -6.35
CA ARG A 35 -3.16 -3.10 -6.24
C ARG A 35 -1.80 -3.60 -5.74
N PHE A 36 -1.77 -4.51 -4.77
CA PHE A 36 -0.53 -5.11 -4.28
C PHE A 36 0.29 -5.74 -5.41
N PHE A 37 -0.36 -6.51 -6.29
CA PHE A 37 0.33 -7.12 -7.44
C PHE A 37 0.69 -6.09 -8.52
N GLN A 38 -0.13 -5.08 -8.76
CA GLN A 38 0.21 -4.00 -9.68
C GLN A 38 1.43 -3.21 -9.22
N ASP A 39 1.45 -2.81 -7.95
CA ASP A 39 2.60 -2.12 -7.33
C ASP A 39 3.85 -3.03 -7.33
N TRP A 40 3.69 -4.35 -7.22
CA TRP A 40 4.80 -5.31 -7.38
C TRP A 40 5.36 -5.29 -8.79
N GLU A 41 4.53 -5.53 -9.80
CA GLU A 41 4.92 -5.60 -11.22
C GLU A 41 5.49 -4.27 -11.72
N GLU A 42 5.01 -3.14 -11.21
CA GLU A 42 5.45 -1.81 -11.61
C GLU A 42 6.67 -1.29 -10.81
N SER A 43 7.21 -2.07 -9.88
CA SER A 43 8.39 -1.72 -9.09
C SER A 43 9.62 -2.56 -9.48
N SER A 44 10.78 -2.22 -8.93
CA SER A 44 11.99 -3.02 -9.05
C SER A 44 11.87 -4.41 -8.39
N ALA A 45 10.89 -4.62 -7.50
CA ALA A 45 10.60 -5.94 -6.92
C ALA A 45 10.15 -6.97 -7.97
N SER A 46 9.60 -6.53 -9.11
CA SER A 46 9.19 -7.38 -10.25
C SER A 46 10.31 -8.27 -10.80
N ALA A 47 11.58 -7.94 -10.51
CA ALA A 47 12.73 -8.79 -10.82
C ALA A 47 12.67 -10.16 -10.11
N SER A 48 11.85 -10.30 -9.06
CA SER A 48 11.60 -11.55 -8.36
C SER A 48 10.11 -11.90 -8.35
N ARG A 49 9.81 -13.20 -8.27
CA ARG A 49 8.42 -13.66 -8.08
C ARG A 49 7.97 -13.28 -6.68
N VAL A 50 6.74 -12.75 -6.56
CA VAL A 50 6.09 -12.44 -5.27
C VAL A 50 6.27 -13.58 -4.26
N PHE A 51 5.94 -14.80 -4.66
CA PHE A 51 5.96 -15.99 -3.80
C PHE A 51 7.34 -16.43 -3.33
N THR A 52 8.42 -15.90 -3.92
CA THR A 52 9.79 -16.11 -3.41
C THR A 52 9.99 -15.37 -2.09
N HIS A 53 9.26 -14.28 -1.85
CA HIS A 53 9.49 -13.40 -0.70
C HIS A 53 8.24 -13.18 0.18
N TRP A 54 7.03 -13.37 -0.33
CA TRP A 54 5.77 -13.24 0.42
C TRP A 54 4.89 -14.49 0.30
N ALA A 55 4.37 -14.93 1.44
CA ALA A 55 3.18 -15.78 1.51
C ALA A 55 1.92 -14.89 1.55
N LEU A 56 0.81 -15.40 1.03
CA LEU A 56 -0.48 -14.71 1.03
C LEU A 56 -1.46 -15.51 1.87
N ASP A 57 -1.74 -15.03 3.08
CA ASP A 57 -2.66 -15.70 4.00
C ASP A 57 -4.09 -15.26 3.64
N ILE A 58 -4.86 -16.15 3.00
CA ILE A 58 -6.25 -15.86 2.61
C ILE A 58 -7.13 -15.80 3.86
N ARG A 59 -7.93 -14.74 3.96
CA ARG A 59 -8.90 -14.53 5.02
C ARG A 59 -10.27 -14.34 4.40
N GLU A 60 -11.24 -14.98 5.02
CA GLU A 60 -12.66 -14.76 4.74
C GLU A 60 -13.28 -14.18 6.00
N TYR A 61 -14.04 -13.09 5.86
CA TYR A 61 -14.81 -12.52 6.95
C TYR A 61 -16.17 -12.04 6.47
N GLU A 62 -17.13 -12.00 7.39
CA GLU A 62 -18.45 -11.45 7.15
C GLU A 62 -18.50 -10.01 7.67
N HIS A 63 -18.77 -9.05 6.80
CA HIS A 63 -18.97 -7.65 7.16
C HIS A 63 -20.33 -7.20 6.64
N ARG A 64 -21.20 -6.74 7.54
CA ARG A 64 -22.56 -6.24 7.21
C ARG A 64 -23.41 -7.25 6.41
N GLY A 65 -23.23 -8.55 6.64
CA GLY A 65 -23.95 -9.61 5.93
C GLY A 65 -23.40 -9.93 4.54
N GLU A 66 -22.29 -9.31 4.13
CA GLU A 66 -21.54 -9.63 2.92
C GLU A 66 -20.28 -10.42 3.30
N ARG A 67 -20.01 -11.50 2.54
CA ARG A 67 -18.76 -12.27 2.68
C ARG A 67 -17.69 -11.58 1.85
N GLU A 68 -16.64 -11.14 2.51
CA GLU A 68 -15.46 -10.56 1.87
C GLU A 68 -14.28 -11.54 1.99
N VAL A 69 -13.55 -11.70 0.89
CA VAL A 69 -12.31 -12.47 0.83
C VAL A 69 -11.17 -11.51 0.57
N CYS A 70 -10.14 -11.55 1.42
CA CYS A 70 -8.92 -10.78 1.27
C CYS A 70 -7.70 -11.68 1.48
N PHE A 71 -6.50 -11.13 1.25
CA PHE A 71 -5.27 -11.76 1.73
C PHE A 71 -4.47 -10.79 2.60
N ILE A 72 -3.73 -11.35 3.54
CA ILE A 72 -2.72 -10.63 4.31
C ILE A 72 -1.35 -11.03 3.75
N PRO A 73 -0.59 -10.09 3.15
CA PRO A 73 0.76 -10.37 2.69
C PRO A 73 1.68 -10.58 3.90
N ARG A 74 2.26 -11.78 4.00
CA ARG A 74 3.20 -12.14 5.07
C ARG A 74 4.60 -12.35 4.50
N PRO A 75 5.59 -11.54 4.89
CA PRO A 75 6.96 -11.72 4.41
C PRO A 75 7.53 -13.06 4.90
N LEU A 76 8.26 -13.76 4.02
CA LEU A 76 8.97 -14.99 4.35
C LEU A 76 10.31 -14.71 5.05
N ARG A 77 10.88 -13.53 4.80
CA ARG A 77 12.08 -13.01 5.47
C ARG A 77 11.78 -11.62 6.00
N VAL A 78 12.06 -11.40 7.27
CA VAL A 78 11.88 -10.12 7.95
C VAL A 78 13.24 -9.51 8.29
N PRO A 79 13.37 -8.18 8.33
CA PRO A 79 14.58 -7.54 8.79
C PRO A 79 14.80 -7.80 10.28
N ASN A 80 16.04 -7.65 10.74
CA ASN A 80 16.40 -7.86 12.15
C ASN A 80 15.76 -6.80 13.07
N GLU A 81 15.59 -5.59 12.55
CA GLU A 81 15.06 -4.45 13.29
C GLU A 81 13.89 -3.81 12.56
N ARG A 82 12.93 -3.32 13.34
CA ARG A 82 11.84 -2.48 12.81
C ARG A 82 12.40 -1.12 12.42
N LEU A 83 12.11 -0.68 11.21
CA LEU A 83 12.56 0.61 10.70
C LEU A 83 11.52 1.68 11.01
N GLN A 84 11.91 2.65 11.83
CA GLN A 84 11.09 3.78 12.27
C GLN A 84 11.92 5.07 12.22
N ILE A 85 11.25 6.22 12.14
CA ILE A 85 11.91 7.51 12.24
C ILE A 85 12.31 7.76 13.69
N SER A 86 13.57 8.11 13.92
CA SER A 86 14.06 8.61 15.20
C SER A 86 14.32 10.11 15.12
N ASP A 87 14.25 10.81 16.26
CA ASP A 87 14.52 12.25 16.31
C ASP A 87 15.87 12.60 15.69
N GLY A 88 15.88 13.60 14.82
CA GLY A 88 17.09 14.06 14.11
C GLY A 88 17.56 13.15 12.98
N THR A 89 16.83 12.07 12.63
CA THR A 89 17.19 11.22 11.48
C THR A 89 17.05 12.01 10.18
N SER A 90 18.16 12.14 9.44
CA SER A 90 18.14 12.76 8.11
C SER A 90 17.47 11.85 7.08
N VAL A 91 16.90 12.42 6.03
CA VAL A 91 16.32 11.63 4.92
C VAL A 91 17.37 10.74 4.23
N HIS A 92 18.63 11.18 4.17
CA HIS A 92 19.73 10.37 3.61
C HIS A 92 20.02 9.15 4.47
N ASN A 93 20.02 9.30 5.80
CA ASN A 93 20.17 8.16 6.70
C ASN A 93 18.99 7.20 6.57
N LEU A 94 17.77 7.70 6.28
CA LEU A 94 16.63 6.83 5.98
C LEU A 94 16.86 6.02 4.69
N MET A 95 17.45 6.62 3.65
CA MET A 95 17.81 5.90 2.41
C MET A 95 18.80 4.75 2.70
N ASP A 96 19.82 4.99 3.50
CA ASP A 96 20.79 3.93 3.86
C ASP A 96 20.11 2.78 4.64
N ARG A 97 19.14 3.12 5.50
CA ARG A 97 18.42 2.13 6.31
C ARG A 97 17.43 1.31 5.49
N ILE A 98 16.69 1.90 4.55
CA ILE A 98 15.81 1.12 3.68
C ILE A 98 16.61 0.20 2.76
N GLU A 99 17.77 0.64 2.27
CA GLU A 99 18.67 -0.21 1.47
C GLU A 99 19.28 -1.34 2.31
N ALA A 100 19.55 -1.11 3.59
CA ALA A 100 19.94 -2.18 4.51
C ALA A 100 18.80 -3.19 4.71
N SER A 101 17.57 -2.74 4.93
CA SER A 101 16.40 -3.63 5.03
C SER A 101 16.18 -4.45 3.76
N ASP A 102 16.32 -3.85 2.57
CA ASP A 102 16.20 -4.54 1.29
C ASP A 102 17.26 -5.63 1.12
N ARG A 103 18.51 -5.35 1.51
CA ARG A 103 19.60 -6.35 1.52
C ARG A 103 19.33 -7.48 2.49
N GLU A 104 18.76 -7.19 3.65
CA GLU A 104 18.36 -8.22 4.62
C GLU A 104 17.20 -9.07 4.09
N VAL A 105 16.23 -8.51 3.37
CA VAL A 105 15.12 -9.28 2.79
C VAL A 105 15.54 -10.00 1.50
N GLY A 106 16.59 -9.51 0.84
CA GLY A 106 17.08 -10.00 -0.45
C GLY A 106 16.21 -9.54 -1.63
N LEU A 107 15.51 -8.41 -1.51
CA LEU A 107 14.62 -7.88 -2.54
C LEU A 107 14.78 -6.36 -2.64
N PRO A 108 15.05 -5.80 -3.84
CA PRO A 108 15.00 -4.35 -4.01
C PRO A 108 13.58 -3.84 -3.82
N PHE A 109 13.44 -2.71 -3.13
CA PHE A 109 12.15 -2.11 -2.80
C PHE A 109 11.26 -2.98 -1.89
N GLY A 110 11.83 -4.01 -1.25
CA GLY A 110 11.13 -4.87 -0.31
C GLY A 110 10.64 -4.13 0.94
N TRP A 111 11.37 -3.10 1.38
CA TRP A 111 10.99 -2.22 2.49
C TRP A 111 9.60 -1.60 2.29
N PHE A 112 9.21 -1.30 1.05
CA PHE A 112 7.88 -0.76 0.74
C PHE A 112 6.79 -1.78 1.04
N PHE A 113 6.95 -3.02 0.61
CA PHE A 113 6.00 -4.11 0.89
C PHE A 113 6.00 -4.57 2.35
N LEU A 114 7.06 -4.26 3.09
CA LEU A 114 7.08 -4.37 4.56
C LEU A 114 6.33 -3.22 5.24
N MET A 115 6.32 -2.04 4.61
CA MET A 115 5.67 -0.83 5.11
C MET A 115 4.16 -0.83 4.94
N ILE A 116 3.61 -1.41 3.86
CA ILE A 116 2.16 -1.34 3.59
C ILE A 116 1.28 -1.89 4.72
N HIS A 117 1.82 -2.77 5.57
CA HIS A 117 1.12 -3.30 6.76
C HIS A 117 1.66 -2.71 8.09
N GLY A 118 2.65 -1.81 8.05
CA GLY A 118 3.19 -1.08 9.21
C GLY A 118 3.99 -1.89 10.22
N ASN A 119 4.13 -3.20 10.02
CA ASN A 119 4.71 -4.11 11.01
C ASN A 119 6.24 -3.95 11.14
N TRP A 120 6.93 -3.84 10.00
CA TRP A 120 8.41 -3.85 9.96
C TRP A 120 9.01 -2.53 9.51
N VAL A 121 8.26 -1.75 8.73
CA VAL A 121 8.62 -0.39 8.34
C VAL A 121 7.45 0.51 8.69
N ASP A 122 7.73 1.57 9.42
CA ASP A 122 6.72 2.56 9.81
C ASP A 122 6.26 3.39 8.59
N PRO A 123 4.95 3.62 8.37
CA PRO A 123 4.47 4.47 7.29
C PRO A 123 5.09 5.87 7.27
N ASP A 124 5.48 6.42 8.41
CA ASP A 124 6.15 7.72 8.48
C ASP A 124 7.47 7.73 7.71
N VAL A 125 8.16 6.60 7.62
CA VAL A 125 9.37 6.43 6.82
C VAL A 125 9.06 6.67 5.34
N GLY A 126 8.01 6.04 4.82
CA GLY A 126 7.58 6.22 3.43
C GLY A 126 7.18 7.67 3.14
N ASN A 127 6.47 8.31 4.07
CA ASN A 127 6.13 9.73 3.97
C ASN A 127 7.37 10.63 3.92
N ALA A 128 8.36 10.38 4.79
CA ALA A 128 9.60 11.16 4.82
C ALA A 128 10.43 10.99 3.54
N ILE A 129 10.54 9.75 3.01
CA ILE A 129 11.23 9.49 1.74
C ILE A 129 10.48 10.17 0.59
N ALA A 130 9.15 10.07 0.55
CA ALA A 130 8.34 10.72 -0.48
C ALA A 130 8.46 12.25 -0.46
N GLN A 131 8.53 12.86 0.74
CA GLN A 131 8.83 14.29 0.88
C GLN A 131 10.25 14.60 0.36
N GLY A 132 11.23 13.75 0.67
CA GLY A 132 12.58 13.85 0.14
C GLY A 132 12.64 13.79 -1.39
N LEU A 133 11.88 12.89 -2.02
CA LEU A 133 11.75 12.78 -3.48
C LEU A 133 11.15 14.06 -4.07
N LYS A 134 10.02 14.54 -3.53
CA LYS A 134 9.36 15.78 -3.97
C LYS A 134 10.27 17.01 -3.84
N ALA A 135 11.12 17.02 -2.81
CA ALA A 135 12.10 18.08 -2.56
C ALA A 135 13.42 17.88 -3.33
N ASN A 136 13.55 16.84 -4.18
CA ASN A 136 14.77 16.47 -4.88
C ASN A 136 15.99 16.27 -3.97
N ARG A 137 15.79 15.84 -2.72
CA ARG A 137 16.84 15.56 -1.74
C ARG A 137 17.37 14.13 -1.83
N VAL A 138 16.55 13.21 -2.28
CA VAL A 138 16.92 11.80 -2.46
C VAL A 138 16.42 11.30 -3.81
N ARG A 139 16.88 10.12 -4.24
CA ARG A 139 16.40 9.44 -5.45
C ARG A 139 16.10 7.99 -5.14
N LEU A 140 15.10 7.47 -5.83
CA LEU A 140 14.84 6.05 -6.02
C LEU A 140 14.85 5.77 -7.53
N PRO A 141 14.92 4.51 -7.96
CA PRO A 141 14.52 4.14 -9.32
C PRO A 141 13.15 4.75 -9.67
N ASP A 142 12.97 5.20 -10.92
CA ASP A 142 11.76 5.93 -11.31
C ASP A 142 10.47 5.11 -11.10
N CYS A 143 10.54 3.79 -11.33
CA CYS A 143 9.46 2.84 -11.07
C CYS A 143 9.05 2.81 -9.59
N ASP A 144 10.04 2.70 -8.69
CA ASP A 144 9.84 2.65 -7.24
C ASP A 144 9.32 3.99 -6.69
N ALA A 145 9.86 5.10 -7.21
CA ALA A 145 9.38 6.44 -6.88
C ALA A 145 7.91 6.62 -7.28
N ALA A 146 7.50 6.14 -8.46
CA ALA A 146 6.12 6.21 -8.91
C ALA A 146 5.18 5.44 -7.98
N VAL A 147 5.53 4.21 -7.60
CA VAL A 147 4.76 3.37 -6.66
C VAL A 147 4.63 4.05 -5.30
N LEU A 148 5.72 4.55 -4.74
CA LEU A 148 5.71 5.24 -3.43
C LEU A 148 4.85 6.51 -3.47
N LEU A 149 4.94 7.31 -4.54
CA LEU A 149 4.16 8.54 -4.66
C LEU A 149 2.67 8.26 -4.83
N ARG A 150 2.28 7.19 -5.55
CA ARG A 150 0.89 6.73 -5.59
C ARG A 150 0.40 6.28 -4.22
N TRP A 151 1.24 5.58 -3.46
CA TRP A 151 0.93 5.19 -2.09
C TRP A 151 0.67 6.39 -1.17
N VAL A 152 1.45 7.47 -1.27
CA VAL A 152 1.17 8.71 -0.52
C VAL A 152 -0.17 9.33 -0.89
N GLY A 153 -0.58 9.24 -2.17
CA GLY A 153 -1.88 9.73 -2.62
C GLY A 153 -3.06 8.90 -2.11
N ARG A 154 -2.84 7.59 -1.87
CA ARG A 154 -3.84 6.66 -1.37
C ARG A 154 -3.15 5.51 -0.65
N THR A 155 -3.23 5.44 0.67
CA THR A 155 -2.60 4.38 1.46
C THR A 155 -3.34 3.04 1.30
N TYR A 156 -2.69 1.95 1.73
CA TYR A 156 -3.38 0.66 1.93
C TYR A 156 -4.17 0.75 3.25
N GLY A 157 -5.44 0.35 3.24
CA GLY A 157 -6.33 0.39 4.41
C GLY A 157 -6.45 -0.95 5.13
N PHE A 158 -5.32 -1.56 5.52
CA PHE A 158 -5.30 -2.79 6.32
C PHE A 158 -5.72 -2.54 7.77
#